data_AF-A0A7S2AVT6-F1
#
_entry.id   AF-A0A7S2AVT6-F1
#
_cell.length_a   1.000
_cell.length_b   1.000
_cell.length_c   1.000
_cell.angle_alpha   90.00
_cell.angle_beta   90.00
_cell.angle_gamma   90.00
#
_symmetry.space_group_name_H-M   'P 1'
#
loop_
_entity.id
_entity.type
_entity.pdbx_description
1 polymer ?
#
loop_
_entity_poly.entity_id
_entity_poly.type
_entity_poly.pdbx_seq_one_letter_code
_entity_poly.pdbx_strand_id
1 'polypeptide(L)'
;RWQDVPRGARINAASVHRIEHVLYGLAVLVLSYPWLDPEHPDKELSTMRRLLPIMKAFLEGLEKFRADGRSTVGLLMDYPCLPQKGTDGRDDRSEEEKARFKKGLGTINQWYLHPCTTVI
;
A
#
# COMPACT_ATOMS: atom_id res chain seq x y z
N ARG A 1 -3.42 -6.50 -9.07
CA ARG A 1 -2.25 -7.22 -8.49
C ARG A 1 -1.02 -6.31 -8.57
N TRP A 2 0.09 -6.56 -7.86
CA TRP A 2 1.28 -5.69 -7.95
C TRP A 2 1.76 -5.44 -9.38
N GLN A 3 1.72 -6.46 -10.23
CA GLN A 3 2.09 -6.37 -11.63
C GLN A 3 1.16 -5.46 -12.46
N ASP A 4 -0.08 -5.24 -12.01
CA ASP A 4 -1.06 -4.37 -12.67
C ASP A 4 -1.05 -2.93 -12.10
N VAL A 5 -0.40 -2.71 -10.94
CA VAL A 5 -0.28 -1.37 -10.35
C VAL A 5 0.59 -0.49 -11.25
N PRO A 6 0.20 0.77 -11.53
CA PRO A 6 1.00 1.70 -12.32
C PRO A 6 2.44 1.79 -11.80
N ARG A 7 3.44 1.81 -12.69
CA ARG A 7 4.86 1.82 -12.28
C ARG A 7 5.18 2.94 -11.30
N GLY A 8 4.59 4.13 -11.47
CA GLY A 8 4.77 5.28 -10.59
C GLY A 8 4.16 5.12 -9.19
N ALA A 9 3.24 4.19 -8.98
CA ALA A 9 2.68 3.88 -7.66
C ALA A 9 3.51 2.83 -6.89
N ARG A 10 4.46 2.16 -7.56
CA ARG A 10 5.35 1.18 -6.91
C ARG A 10 6.46 1.92 -6.19
N ILE A 11 6.50 1.79 -4.86
CA ILE A 11 7.58 2.34 -4.03
C ILE A 11 8.65 1.28 -3.81
N ASN A 12 9.91 1.67 -3.95
CA ASN A 12 11.09 0.85 -3.66
C ASN A 12 12.20 1.73 -3.05
N ALA A 13 13.36 1.16 -2.76
CA ALA A 13 14.48 1.89 -2.16
C ALA A 13 14.91 3.14 -2.97
N ALA A 14 14.81 3.11 -4.29
CA ALA A 14 15.15 4.26 -5.13
C ALA A 14 14.06 5.34 -5.15
N SER A 15 12.80 5.00 -4.85
CA SER A 15 11.65 5.93 -4.90
C SER A 15 11.05 6.25 -3.53
N VAL A 16 11.60 5.72 -2.44
CA VAL A 16 11.10 5.91 -1.07
C VAL A 16 11.14 7.38 -0.62
N HIS A 17 12.06 8.17 -1.17
CA HIS A 17 12.18 9.62 -0.94
C HIS A 17 10.93 10.42 -1.37
N ARG A 18 10.00 9.79 -2.09
CA ARG A 18 8.70 10.37 -2.46
C ARG A 18 7.66 10.26 -1.34
N ILE A 19 7.96 9.57 -0.25
CA ILE A 19 7.10 9.49 0.93
C ILE A 19 7.60 10.50 1.94
N GLU A 20 6.67 11.20 2.59
CA GLU A 20 7.02 12.17 3.62
C GLU A 20 7.75 11.49 4.79
N HIS A 21 8.81 12.14 5.26
CA HIS A 21 9.52 11.74 6.45
C HIS A 21 8.95 12.49 7.65
N VAL A 22 8.54 11.74 8.67
CA VAL A 22 8.18 12.27 9.99
C VAL A 22 9.33 12.03 10.96
N LEU A 23 9.29 12.64 12.15
CA LEU A 23 10.39 12.68 13.13
C LEU A 23 11.21 11.38 13.26
N TYR A 24 10.55 10.21 13.25
CA TYR A 24 11.20 8.92 13.45
C TYR A 24 10.86 7.87 12.37
N GLY A 25 10.37 8.28 11.20
CA GLY A 25 9.97 7.31 10.18
C GLY A 25 9.34 7.88 8.92
N LEU A 26 8.65 7.01 8.18
CA LEU A 26 7.92 7.35 6.97
C LEU A 26 6.43 7.50 7.29
N ALA A 27 5.78 8.49 6.67
CA ALA A 27 4.33 8.62 6.72
C ALA A 27 3.67 7.51 5.86
N VAL A 28 3.42 6.35 6.47
CA VAL A 28 2.83 5.18 5.81
C VAL A 28 1.54 4.77 6.50
N LEU A 29 0.47 4.68 5.71
CA LEU A 29 -0.79 4.07 6.09
C LEU A 29 -0.78 2.61 5.63
N VAL A 30 -1.06 1.70 6.54
CA VAL A 30 -1.12 0.26 6.30
C VAL A 30 -2.58 -0.16 6.32
N LEU A 31 -3.06 -0.75 5.23
CA LEU A 31 -4.45 -1.12 5.05
C LEU A 31 -4.54 -2.63 4.78
N SER A 32 -5.26 -3.34 5.63
CA SER A 32 -5.70 -4.71 5.33
C SER A 32 -7.03 -4.62 4.59
N TYR A 33 -7.10 -5.11 3.35
CA TYR A 33 -8.29 -4.91 2.53
C TYR A 33 -8.96 -6.25 2.19
N PRO A 34 -10.11 -6.57 2.82
CA PRO A 34 -10.74 -7.87 2.64
C PRO A 34 -11.22 -8.07 1.20
N TRP A 35 -11.04 -9.29 0.70
CA TRP A 35 -11.58 -9.71 -0.59
C TRP A 35 -13.03 -10.13 -0.42
N LEU A 36 -13.96 -9.28 -0.85
CA LEU A 36 -15.38 -9.58 -0.87
C LEU A 36 -15.81 -10.37 -2.12
N ASP A 37 -15.00 -10.34 -3.18
CA ASP A 37 -15.26 -11.02 -4.45
C ASP A 37 -13.94 -11.57 -5.04
N PRO A 38 -13.92 -12.76 -5.68
CA PRO A 38 -12.71 -13.42 -6.19
C PRO A 38 -11.97 -12.70 -7.32
N GLU A 39 -12.64 -11.79 -8.02
CA GLU A 39 -12.09 -11.05 -9.15
C GLU A 39 -11.55 -9.68 -8.72
N HIS A 40 -12.29 -8.98 -7.84
CA HIS A 40 -11.87 -7.68 -7.35
C HIS A 40 -12.43 -7.42 -5.93
N PRO A 41 -11.62 -6.95 -4.96
CA PRO A 41 -12.02 -6.92 -3.56
C PRO A 41 -13.12 -5.89 -3.25
N ASP A 42 -13.33 -4.92 -4.15
CA ASP A 42 -14.39 -3.91 -4.03
C ASP A 42 -14.78 -3.36 -5.41
N LYS A 43 -15.50 -4.16 -6.20
CA LYS A 43 -15.92 -3.82 -7.59
C LYS A 43 -16.62 -2.45 -7.69
N GLU A 44 -17.45 -2.14 -6.70
CA GLU A 44 -18.23 -0.90 -6.64
C GLU A 44 -17.49 0.27 -5.96
N LEU A 45 -16.24 0.06 -5.53
CA LEU A 45 -15.45 1.01 -4.74
C LEU A 45 -16.16 1.48 -3.45
N SER A 46 -17.12 0.72 -2.96
CA SER A 46 -17.98 1.04 -1.83
C SER A 46 -17.21 1.14 -0.51
N THR A 47 -16.25 0.24 -0.31
CA THR A 47 -15.41 0.18 0.88
C THR A 47 -14.27 1.18 0.76
N MET A 48 -13.65 1.30 -0.42
CA MET A 48 -12.58 2.27 -0.67
C MET A 48 -13.09 3.72 -0.49
N ARG A 49 -14.32 4.02 -0.93
CA ARG A 49 -14.96 5.33 -0.71
C ARG A 49 -15.13 5.65 0.77
N ARG A 50 -15.37 4.65 1.63
CA ARG A 50 -15.48 4.85 3.09
C ARG A 50 -14.13 5.16 3.74
N LEU A 51 -13.02 4.78 3.12
CA LEU A 51 -11.67 5.08 3.60
C LEU A 51 -11.18 6.48 3.19
N LEU A 52 -11.80 7.10 2.18
CA LEU A 52 -11.41 8.43 1.69
C LEU A 52 -11.33 9.50 2.79
N PRO A 53 -12.30 9.63 3.72
CA PRO A 53 -12.20 10.62 4.80
C PRO A 53 -10.96 10.39 5.68
N ILE A 54 -10.59 9.13 5.92
CA ILE A 54 -9.43 8.78 6.74
C ILE A 54 -8.14 9.14 6.01
N MET A 55 -8.04 8.81 4.72
CA MET A 55 -6.89 9.17 3.88
C MET A 55 -6.70 10.69 3.80
N LYS A 56 -7.80 11.45 3.66
CA LYS A 56 -7.80 12.92 3.66
C LYS A 56 -7.33 13.47 5.01
N ALA A 57 -7.90 12.99 6.12
CA ALA A 57 -7.53 13.43 7.46
C ALA A 57 -6.03 13.17 7.75
N PHE A 58 -5.50 12.02 7.28
CA PHE A 58 -4.08 11.70 7.42
C PHE A 58 -3.18 12.66 6.62
N LEU A 59 -3.56 12.99 5.38
CA LEU A 59 -2.85 13.97 4.54
C LEU A 59 -2.90 15.38 5.15
N GLU A 60 -4.10 15.86 5.51
CA GLU A 60 -4.31 17.17 6.14
C GLU A 60 -3.52 17.30 7.45
N GLY A 61 -3.41 16.21 8.22
CA GLY A 61 -2.59 16.15 9.42
C GLY A 61 -1.12 16.44 9.14
N LEU A 62 -0.57 15.92 8.05
CA LEU A 62 0.82 16.13 7.65
C LEU A 62 1.05 17.52 7.05
N GLU A 63 0.11 18.03 6.25
CA GLU A 63 0.20 19.35 5.62
C GLU A 63 0.33 20.48 6.64
N LYS A 64 -0.26 20.34 7.84
CA LYS A 64 -0.12 21.31 8.93
C LYS A 64 1.32 21.52 9.40
N PHE A 65 2.21 20.57 9.13
CA PHE A 65 3.61 20.64 9.52
C PHE A 65 4.52 21.12 8.38
N ARG A 66 3.96 21.48 7.22
CA ARG A 66 4.73 21.91 6.04
C ARG A 66 4.39 23.33 5.61
N ALA A 67 5.42 24.08 5.22
CA ALA A 67 5.28 25.46 4.75
C ALA A 67 4.67 25.57 3.33
N ASP A 68 4.84 24.54 2.50
CA ASP A 68 4.31 24.48 1.12
C ASP A 68 2.89 23.88 1.03
N GLY A 69 2.34 23.41 2.17
CA GLY A 69 1.00 22.84 2.26
C GLY A 69 0.78 21.58 1.42
N ARG A 70 1.84 20.86 1.03
CA ARG A 70 1.74 19.63 0.21
C ARG A 70 2.48 18.49 0.88
N SER A 71 1.79 17.39 1.11
CA SER A 71 2.39 16.17 1.69
C SER A 71 2.15 14.95 0.82
N THR A 72 3.03 13.96 0.95
CA THR A 72 2.93 12.67 0.24
C THR A 72 2.95 11.51 1.22
N VAL A 73 1.98 10.61 1.11
CA VAL A 73 1.81 9.48 2.02
C VAL A 73 2.02 8.18 1.27
N GLY A 74 2.74 7.24 1.91
CA GLY A 74 2.81 5.86 1.44
C GLY A 74 1.54 5.11 1.84
N LEU A 75 0.99 4.34 0.91
CA LEU A 75 -0.11 3.41 1.18
C LEU A 75 0.38 1.99 0.96
N LEU A 76 0.47 1.21 2.02
CA LEU A 76 0.72 -0.23 1.95
C LEU A 76 -0.60 -0.96 2.01
N MET A 77 -0.93 -1.65 0.92
CA MET A 77 -2.09 -2.53 0.82
C MET A 77 -1.61 -3.94 0.48
N ASP A 78 -1.94 -4.91 1.33
CA ASP A 78 -1.57 -6.33 1.23
C ASP A 78 -1.58 -6.90 -0.20
N TYR A 79 -2.72 -6.87 -0.87
CA TYR A 79 -2.91 -7.52 -2.15
C TYR A 79 -2.13 -6.83 -3.29
N PRO A 80 -2.27 -5.51 -3.53
CA PRO A 80 -1.56 -4.87 -4.64
C PRO A 80 -0.09 -4.58 -4.33
N CYS A 81 0.40 -4.70 -3.08
CA CYS A 81 1.82 -4.50 -2.78
C CYS A 81 2.71 -5.72 -3.10
N LEU A 82 2.12 -6.91 -3.29
CA LEU A 82 2.83 -8.15 -3.63
C LEU A 82 2.36 -8.74 -4.98
N PRO A 83 3.24 -9.45 -5.73
CA PRO A 83 2.85 -10.14 -6.95
C PRO A 83 1.85 -11.27 -6.69
N GLN A 84 0.68 -11.22 -7.33
CA GLN A 84 -0.40 -12.20 -7.11
C GLN A 84 -0.56 -13.14 -8.30
N LYS A 85 -1.19 -14.30 -8.10
CA LYS A 85 -1.57 -15.19 -9.21
C LYS A 85 -2.66 -14.55 -10.08
N GLY A 86 -2.89 -15.12 -11.27
CA GLY A 86 -4.06 -14.81 -12.09
C GLY A 86 -5.36 -15.14 -11.37
N THR A 87 -6.42 -14.39 -11.68
CA THR A 87 -7.77 -14.62 -11.14
C THR A 87 -8.40 -15.93 -11.66
N ASP A 88 -7.83 -16.50 -12.73
CA ASP A 88 -8.19 -17.81 -13.28
C ASP A 88 -7.52 -18.99 -12.54
N GLY A 89 -6.77 -18.71 -11.47
CA GLY A 89 -6.05 -19.70 -10.67
C GLY A 89 -4.70 -20.13 -11.26
N ARG A 90 -4.35 -19.69 -12.48
CA ARG A 90 -3.02 -19.96 -13.05
C ARG A 90 -1.99 -19.02 -12.43
N ASP A 91 -0.81 -19.56 -12.21
CA ASP A 91 0.32 -18.76 -11.74
C ASP A 91 1.08 -18.20 -12.94
N ASP A 92 0.74 -16.97 -13.33
CA ASP A 92 1.32 -16.23 -14.45
C ASP A 92 2.54 -15.38 -14.05
N ARG A 93 2.98 -15.47 -12.79
CA ARG A 93 4.10 -14.70 -12.26
C ARG A 93 5.43 -15.21 -12.81
N SER A 94 6.34 -14.27 -13.10
CA SER A 94 7.74 -14.59 -13.38
C SER A 94 8.44 -15.20 -12.15
N GLU A 95 9.60 -15.83 -12.34
CA GLU A 95 10.38 -16.36 -11.21
C GLU A 95 10.85 -15.24 -10.26
N GLU A 96 11.17 -14.06 -10.80
CA GLU A 96 11.49 -12.87 -10.00
C GLU A 96 10.29 -12.39 -9.18
N GLU A 97 9.09 -12.44 -9.76
CA GLU A 97 7.85 -12.07 -9.07
C GLU A 97 7.49 -13.07 -7.97
N LYS A 98 7.67 -14.37 -8.20
CA LYS A 98 7.50 -15.41 -7.18
C LYS A 98 8.50 -15.22 -6.03
N ALA A 99 9.77 -14.94 -6.34
CA ALA A 99 10.79 -14.65 -5.34
C ALA A 99 10.45 -13.40 -4.52
N ARG A 100 9.97 -12.33 -5.17
CA ARG A 100 9.49 -11.10 -4.52
C ARG A 100 8.29 -11.37 -3.61
N PHE A 101 7.31 -12.14 -4.09
CA PHE A 101 6.14 -12.51 -3.29
C PHE A 101 6.55 -13.26 -2.03
N LYS A 102 7.39 -14.29 -2.15
CA LYS A 102 7.87 -15.08 -1.01
C LYS A 102 8.61 -14.22 0.01
N LYS A 103 9.55 -13.37 -0.45
CA LYS A 103 10.29 -12.46 0.42
C LYS A 103 9.37 -11.45 1.10
N GLY A 104 8.50 -10.80 0.32
CA GLY A 104 7.59 -9.77 0.80
C GLY A 104 6.57 -10.30 1.81
N LEU A 105 5.97 -11.47 1.53
CA LEU A 105 5.03 -12.14 2.43
C LEU A 105 5.69 -12.48 3.78
N GLY A 106 6.96 -12.89 3.78
CA GLY A 106 7.71 -13.14 5.02
C GLY A 106 7.96 -11.89 5.86
N THR A 107 7.88 -10.69 5.27
CA THR A 107 8.14 -9.42 5.95
C THR A 107 6.90 -8.55 6.17
N ILE A 108 5.77 -8.85 5.51
CA ILE A 108 4.63 -7.92 5.46
C ILE A 108 4.03 -7.66 6.86
N ASN A 109 4.03 -8.67 7.73
CA ASN A 109 3.56 -8.53 9.11
C ASN A 109 4.38 -7.51 9.92
N GLN A 110 5.63 -7.22 9.53
CA GLN A 110 6.42 -6.17 10.18
C GLN A 110 5.76 -4.80 9.99
N TRP A 111 5.08 -4.56 8.87
CA TRP A 111 4.34 -3.31 8.64
C TRP A 111 3.05 -3.26 9.45
N TYR A 112 2.32 -4.37 9.56
CA TYR A 112 1.08 -4.42 10.37
C TYR A 112 1.34 -4.32 11.88
N LEU A 113 2.55 -4.66 12.33
CA LEU A 113 2.91 -4.68 13.75
C LEU A 113 3.89 -3.57 14.13
N HIS A 114 4.26 -2.68 13.20
CA HIS A 114 5.23 -1.63 13.49
C HIS A 114 4.60 -0.57 14.41
N PRO A 115 5.26 -0.17 15.51
CA PRO A 115 4.69 0.82 16.44
C PRO A 115 4.54 2.22 15.83
N CYS A 116 5.22 2.49 14.71
CA CYS A 116 5.17 3.77 14.00
C CYS A 116 4.35 3.75 12.70
N THR A 117 3.56 2.71 12.45
CA THR A 117 2.64 2.67 11.31
C THR A 117 1.20 2.83 11.80
N THR A 118 0.39 3.58 11.06
CA THR A 118 -1.06 3.60 11.27
C THR A 118 -1.69 2.46 10.48
N VAL A 119 -2.28 1.50 11.19
CA VAL A 119 -2.94 0.33 10.60
C VAL A 119 -4.46 0.52 10.63
N ILE A 120 -5.11 0.25 9.50
CA ILE A 120 -6.55 0.41 9.28
C ILE A 120 -7.13 -0.85 8.64
#